data_AF-A0A7Z2NWX6-F1
#
_entry.id   AF-A0A7Z2NWX6-F1
#
_cell.length_a   1.000
_cell.length_b   1.000
_cell.length_c   1.000
_cell.angle_alpha   90.00
_cell.angle_beta   90.00
_cell.angle_gamma   90.00
#
_symmetry.space_group_name_H-M   'P 1'
#
loop_
_entity.id
_entity.type
_entity.pdbx_description
1 polymer ?
#
loop_
_entity_poly.entity_id
_entity_poly.type
_entity_poly.pdbx_seq_one_letter_code
_entity_poly.pdbx_strand_id
1 'polypeptide(L)'
;MRVLKSAMLACAAAGLTLVPTLSPAFAAAIEVAPVGDGRSVDVAYGDLDLSTAKDQARLARRIDRAVEQVCGAVARAPLAQRQAISACQQDAITAAGLEVKNAVARAEGRVRVAAN
;
A
#
# COMPACT_ATOMS: atom_id res chain seq x y z
N MET A 1 29.27 6.54 -1.59
CA MET A 1 30.09 7.75 -1.35
C MET A 1 30.65 8.26 -2.67
N ARG A 2 30.09 9.35 -3.20
CA ARG A 2 30.68 10.31 -4.16
C ARG A 2 29.62 11.38 -4.45
N VAL A 3 29.50 12.29 -3.50
CA VAL A 3 28.84 13.59 -3.68
C VAL A 3 29.89 14.49 -4.31
N LEU A 4 29.66 15.08 -5.48
CA LEU A 4 30.21 16.40 -5.83
C LEU A 4 29.73 16.89 -7.20
N LYS A 5 29.52 18.22 -7.24
CA LYS A 5 29.53 19.14 -8.39
C LYS A 5 28.27 19.23 -9.24
N SER A 6 27.39 20.13 -8.84
CA SER A 6 26.83 21.10 -9.79
C SER A 6 26.90 22.49 -9.17
N ALA A 7 27.97 23.20 -9.53
CA ALA A 7 28.21 24.57 -9.17
C ALA A 7 27.22 25.49 -9.91
N MET A 8 26.57 26.36 -9.13
CA MET A 8 26.62 27.81 -9.32
C MET A 8 26.79 28.30 -10.77
N LEU A 9 25.71 28.80 -11.37
CA LEU A 9 25.80 29.85 -12.37
C LEU A 9 24.70 30.89 -12.11
N ALA A 10 25.08 31.94 -11.39
CA ALA A 10 24.34 33.19 -11.30
C ALA A 10 24.72 34.04 -12.52
N CYS A 11 23.75 34.33 -13.39
CA CYS A 11 23.84 35.44 -14.34
C CYS A 11 22.84 36.51 -13.90
N ALA A 12 23.35 37.55 -13.25
CA ALA A 12 22.62 38.78 -12.98
C ALA A 12 22.57 39.61 -14.28
N ALA A 13 21.36 39.83 -14.80
CA ALA A 13 21.08 40.89 -15.76
C ALA A 13 20.01 41.80 -15.14
N ALA A 14 20.41 43.04 -14.87
CA ALA A 14 19.55 44.09 -14.37
C ALA A 14 18.51 44.48 -15.42
N GLY A 15 17.23 44.27 -15.09
CA GLY A 15 16.08 44.77 -15.82
C GLY A 15 15.00 45.15 -14.83
N LEU A 16 14.84 46.44 -14.57
CA LEU A 16 13.85 46.99 -13.66
C LEU A 16 12.48 47.03 -14.37
N THR A 17 11.66 45.99 -14.21
CA THR A 17 10.25 46.02 -14.58
C THR A 17 9.40 45.86 -13.31
N LEU A 18 8.59 46.87 -13.00
CA LEU A 18 7.52 46.76 -12.00
C LEU A 18 6.53 45.69 -12.48
N VAL A 19 6.57 44.51 -11.87
CA VAL A 19 5.53 43.49 -12.05
C VAL A 19 4.57 43.61 -10.88
N PRO A 20 3.27 43.84 -11.11
CA PRO A 20 2.27 43.86 -10.03
C PRO A 20 2.25 42.49 -9.34
N THR A 21 2.46 42.49 -8.03
CA THR A 21 2.35 41.32 -7.17
C THR A 21 0.88 40.89 -7.11
N LEU A 22 0.46 40.03 -8.05
CA LEU A 22 -0.76 39.24 -7.90
C LEU A 22 -0.51 38.27 -6.74
N SER A 23 -1.10 38.57 -5.59
CA SER A 23 -1.16 37.66 -4.46
C SER A 23 -1.68 36.30 -4.94
N PRO A 24 -0.90 35.21 -4.82
CA PRO A 24 -1.50 33.89 -4.96
C PRO A 24 -2.47 33.78 -3.79
N ALA A 25 -3.77 33.79 -4.10
CA ALA A 25 -4.77 33.29 -3.19
C ALA A 25 -4.24 31.93 -2.72
N PHE A 26 -4.04 31.79 -1.42
CA PHE A 26 -3.69 30.52 -0.80
C PHE A 26 -4.79 29.53 -1.19
N ALA A 27 -4.58 28.81 -2.30
CA ALA A 27 -5.17 27.52 -2.50
C ALA A 27 -4.63 26.72 -1.32
N ALA A 28 -5.44 26.63 -0.26
CA ALA A 28 -5.26 25.62 0.74
C ALA A 28 -5.31 24.31 -0.05
N ALA A 29 -4.13 23.80 -0.41
CA ALA A 29 -3.99 22.42 -0.75
C ALA A 29 -4.60 21.69 0.43
N ILE A 30 -5.79 21.15 0.23
CA ILE A 30 -6.31 20.13 1.12
C ILE A 30 -5.29 19.02 0.94
N GLU A 31 -4.29 19.00 1.82
CA GLU A 31 -3.51 17.81 2.07
C GLU A 31 -4.54 16.79 2.53
N VAL A 32 -5.06 16.03 1.57
CA VAL A 32 -5.71 14.77 1.86
C VAL A 32 -4.60 13.95 2.49
N ALA A 33 -4.50 14.04 3.81
CA ALA A 33 -3.65 13.16 4.58
C ALA A 33 -3.98 11.74 4.08
N PRO A 34 -2.97 10.96 3.65
CA PRO A 34 -3.22 9.61 3.19
C PRO A 34 -4.05 8.90 4.26
N VAL A 35 -5.24 8.46 3.87
CA VAL A 35 -6.13 7.73 4.76
C VAL A 35 -5.42 6.44 5.12
N GLY A 36 -4.87 6.41 6.33
CA GLY A 36 -4.20 5.26 6.90
C GLY A 36 -2.75 5.57 7.24
N ASP A 37 -2.47 5.74 8.55
CA ASP A 37 -1.26 5.14 9.07
C ASP A 37 -1.25 3.69 8.55
N GLY A 38 -0.31 3.35 7.67
CA GLY A 38 -0.28 2.09 6.93
C GLY A 38 -0.13 0.89 7.86
N ARG A 39 -1.19 0.53 8.57
CA ARG A 39 -1.24 -0.61 9.48
C ARG A 39 -1.14 -1.86 8.63
N SER A 40 0.04 -2.46 8.68
CA SER A 40 0.32 -3.76 8.10
C SER A 40 0.60 -4.74 9.24
N VAL A 41 0.31 -6.00 9.01
CA VAL A 41 0.59 -7.08 9.94
C VAL A 41 1.23 -8.24 9.19
N ASP A 42 2.27 -8.81 9.76
CA ASP A 42 2.93 -9.98 9.19
C ASP A 42 2.15 -11.26 9.50
N VAL A 43 1.89 -12.08 8.48
CA VAL A 43 1.23 -13.37 8.62
C VAL A 43 2.25 -14.49 8.48
N ALA A 44 2.71 -15.04 9.61
CA ALA A 44 3.60 -16.19 9.60
C ALA A 44 2.86 -17.48 9.16
N TYR A 45 3.51 -18.24 8.28
CA TYR A 45 3.00 -19.52 7.77
C TYR A 45 4.06 -20.62 7.65
N GLY A 46 5.25 -20.43 8.22
CA GLY A 46 6.35 -21.40 8.15
C GLY A 46 6.07 -22.76 8.82
N ASP A 47 5.01 -22.83 9.63
CA ASP A 47 4.50 -24.06 10.24
C ASP A 47 3.52 -24.85 9.33
N LEU A 48 3.19 -24.32 8.16
CA LEU A 48 2.18 -24.87 7.26
C LEU A 48 2.79 -25.56 6.04
N ASP A 49 2.27 -26.74 5.71
CA ASP A 49 2.59 -27.40 4.44
C ASP A 49 1.62 -26.94 3.34
N LEU A 50 1.99 -25.86 2.66
CA LEU A 50 1.18 -25.27 1.59
C LEU A 50 1.06 -26.14 0.34
N SER A 51 1.74 -27.30 0.26
CA SER A 51 1.46 -28.31 -0.78
C SER A 51 0.11 -29.02 -0.58
N THR A 52 -0.50 -28.87 0.61
CA THR A 52 -1.77 -29.50 0.95
C THR A 52 -2.92 -28.49 0.99
N ALA A 53 -4.10 -28.89 0.50
CA ALA A 53 -5.30 -28.06 0.54
C ALA A 53 -5.73 -27.68 1.98
N LYS A 54 -5.47 -28.57 2.94
CA LYS A 54 -5.79 -28.35 4.36
C LYS A 54 -5.04 -27.15 4.94
N ASP A 55 -3.75 -27.07 4.68
CA ASP A 55 -2.92 -26.00 5.24
C ASP A 55 -3.00 -24.72 4.40
N GLN A 56 -3.29 -24.80 3.10
CA GLN A 56 -3.71 -23.63 2.31
C GLN A 56 -4.99 -22.99 2.88
N ALA A 57 -6.01 -23.78 3.25
CA ALA A 57 -7.22 -23.26 3.88
C ALA A 57 -6.94 -22.63 5.26
N ARG A 58 -5.97 -23.17 6.00
CA ARG A 58 -5.54 -22.60 7.27
C ARG A 58 -4.85 -21.25 7.08
N LEU A 59 -3.99 -21.12 6.05
CA LEU A 59 -3.38 -19.85 5.69
C LEU A 59 -4.45 -18.81 5.31
N ALA A 60 -5.43 -19.18 4.47
CA ALA A 60 -6.53 -18.30 4.10
C ALA A 60 -7.24 -17.73 5.33
N ARG A 61 -7.59 -18.60 6.31
CA ARG A 61 -8.19 -18.14 7.57
C ARG A 61 -7.28 -17.23 8.41
N ARG A 62 -5.96 -17.38 8.34
CA ARG A 62 -5.03 -16.48 9.02
C ARG A 62 -5.03 -15.09 8.36
N ILE A 63 -5.07 -15.06 7.04
CA ILE A 63 -5.14 -13.82 6.25
C ILE A 63 -6.45 -13.10 6.54
N ASP A 64 -7.59 -13.80 6.56
CA ASP A 64 -8.88 -13.18 6.89
C ASP A 64 -8.83 -12.48 8.27
N ARG A 65 -8.24 -13.13 9.27
CA ARG A 65 -8.06 -12.52 10.60
C ARG A 65 -7.11 -11.34 10.60
N ALA A 66 -6.02 -11.42 9.84
CA ALA A 66 -5.08 -10.31 9.69
C ALA A 66 -5.75 -9.10 9.01
N VAL A 67 -6.56 -9.35 7.99
CA VAL A 67 -7.37 -8.34 7.31
C VAL A 67 -8.37 -7.69 8.29
N GLU A 68 -9.05 -8.48 9.12
CA GLU A 68 -9.91 -7.93 10.18
C GLU A 68 -9.13 -7.12 11.24
N GLN A 69 -7.87 -7.45 11.52
CA GLN A 69 -7.02 -6.65 12.44
C GLN A 69 -6.65 -5.29 11.84
N VAL A 70 -6.38 -5.25 10.53
CA VAL A 70 -6.01 -4.02 9.82
C VAL A 70 -7.23 -3.14 9.54
N CYS A 71 -8.27 -3.71 8.94
CA CYS A 71 -9.45 -2.97 8.47
C CYS A 71 -10.58 -2.89 9.51
N GLY A 72 -10.55 -3.71 10.56
CA GLY A 72 -11.68 -3.92 11.47
C GLY A 72 -12.67 -4.98 10.95
N ALA A 73 -13.66 -5.32 11.79
CA ALA A 73 -14.67 -6.33 11.48
C ALA A 73 -16.02 -5.68 11.14
N VAL A 74 -16.53 -5.91 9.91
CA VAL A 74 -17.81 -5.35 9.42
C VAL A 74 -18.99 -5.63 10.36
N ALA A 75 -19.06 -6.84 10.92
CA ALA A 75 -20.16 -7.24 11.80
C ALA A 75 -20.28 -6.38 13.06
N ARG A 76 -19.15 -5.84 13.56
CA ARG A 76 -19.07 -5.03 14.78
C ARG A 76 -19.10 -3.52 14.50
N ALA A 77 -19.08 -3.13 13.23
CA ALA A 77 -18.99 -1.73 12.82
C ALA A 77 -20.37 -1.05 12.73
N PRO A 78 -20.45 0.26 13.04
CA PRO A 78 -21.62 1.09 12.75
C PRO A 78 -21.97 1.04 11.26
N LEU A 79 -23.27 1.10 10.91
CA LEU A 79 -23.74 1.00 9.52
C LEU A 79 -23.01 1.97 8.58
N ALA A 80 -22.79 3.21 9.02
CA ALA A 80 -22.10 4.25 8.25
C ALA A 80 -20.66 3.89 7.85
N GLN A 81 -20.00 2.97 8.57
CA GLN A 81 -18.61 2.57 8.33
C GLN A 81 -18.47 1.23 7.60
N ARG A 82 -19.56 0.44 7.49
CA ARG A 82 -19.50 -0.93 6.96
C ARG A 82 -19.01 -1.00 5.53
N GLN A 83 -19.43 -0.06 4.69
CA GLN A 83 -19.00 -0.01 3.29
C GLN A 83 -17.50 0.24 3.17
N ALA A 84 -16.97 1.21 3.92
CA ALA A 84 -15.55 1.53 3.93
C ALA A 84 -14.70 0.34 4.43
N ILE A 85 -15.13 -0.33 5.50
CA ILE A 85 -14.45 -1.53 6.01
C ILE A 85 -14.50 -2.66 4.99
N SER A 86 -15.66 -2.92 4.37
CA SER A 86 -15.80 -3.97 3.35
C SER A 86 -14.89 -3.73 2.15
N ALA A 87 -14.76 -2.48 1.70
CA ALA A 87 -13.85 -2.12 0.63
C ALA A 87 -12.38 -2.39 1.04
N CYS A 88 -11.97 -1.92 2.22
CA CYS A 88 -10.63 -2.20 2.76
C CYS A 88 -10.32 -3.69 2.82
N GLN A 89 -11.27 -4.51 3.29
CA GLN A 89 -11.09 -5.95 3.38
C GLN A 89 -10.91 -6.60 2.00
N GLN A 90 -11.70 -6.19 1.01
CA GLN A 90 -11.60 -6.70 -0.37
C GLN A 90 -10.26 -6.32 -1.01
N ASP A 91 -9.83 -5.08 -0.83
CA ASP A 91 -8.54 -4.59 -1.34
C ASP A 91 -7.38 -5.35 -0.68
N ALA A 92 -7.42 -5.52 0.65
CA ALA A 92 -6.39 -6.23 1.39
C ALA A 92 -6.30 -7.72 1.01
N ILE A 93 -7.44 -8.41 0.84
CA ILE A 93 -7.48 -9.80 0.37
C ILE A 93 -6.91 -9.90 -1.05
N THR A 94 -7.27 -8.97 -1.93
CA THR A 94 -6.77 -8.94 -3.31
C THR A 94 -5.25 -8.76 -3.36
N ALA A 95 -4.73 -7.82 -2.57
CA ALA A 95 -3.30 -7.58 -2.45
C ALA A 95 -2.55 -8.81 -1.90
N ALA A 96 -3.07 -9.44 -0.83
CA ALA A 96 -2.49 -10.64 -0.24
C ALA A 96 -2.55 -11.85 -1.20
N GLY A 97 -3.53 -11.91 -2.09
CA GLY A 97 -3.75 -13.04 -3.00
C GLY A 97 -2.57 -13.33 -3.94
N LEU A 98 -1.80 -12.32 -4.35
CA LEU A 98 -0.60 -12.52 -5.16
C LEU A 98 0.50 -13.24 -4.37
N GLU A 99 0.76 -12.78 -3.14
CA GLU A 99 1.76 -13.36 -2.26
C GLU A 99 1.40 -14.80 -1.88
N VAL A 100 0.13 -15.08 -1.61
CA VAL A 100 -0.35 -16.45 -1.35
C VAL A 100 -0.11 -17.36 -2.54
N LYS A 101 -0.45 -16.92 -3.76
CA LYS A 101 -0.23 -17.70 -4.98
C LYS A 101 1.26 -18.03 -5.16
N ASN A 102 2.13 -17.05 -4.88
CA ASN A 102 3.58 -17.26 -4.95
C ASN A 102 4.07 -18.23 -3.87
N ALA A 103 3.57 -18.12 -2.64
CA ALA A 103 3.92 -19.03 -1.54
C ALA A 103 3.49 -20.48 -1.84
N VAL A 104 2.28 -20.67 -2.38
CA VAL A 104 1.78 -21.98 -2.81
C VAL A 104 2.61 -22.54 -3.96
N ALA A 105 2.87 -21.75 -5.01
CA ALA A 105 3.66 -22.20 -6.16
C ALA A 105 5.07 -22.65 -5.74
N ARG A 106 5.70 -21.91 -4.80
CA ARG A 106 6.99 -22.29 -4.21
C ARG A 106 6.91 -23.59 -3.41
N ALA A 107 5.86 -23.78 -2.62
CA ALA A 107 5.67 -25.01 -1.84
C ALA A 107 5.41 -26.25 -2.72
N GLU A 108 4.77 -26.06 -3.88
CA GLU A 108 4.61 -27.11 -4.89
C GLU A 108 5.89 -27.38 -5.70
N GLY A 109 6.95 -26.58 -5.53
CA GLY A 109 8.20 -26.70 -6.29
C GLY A 109 8.08 -26.24 -7.75
N ARG A 110 7.14 -25.35 -8.08
CA ARG A 110 6.87 -24.90 -9.46
C ARG A 110 7.19 -23.41 -9.61
N VAL A 111 7.99 -23.05 -10.62
CA VAL A 111 8.26 -21.65 -11.01
C VAL A 111 7.62 -21.39 -12.37
N ARG A 112 6.79 -20.33 -12.48
CA ARG A 112 6.20 -19.89 -13.74
C ARG A 112 6.88 -18.61 -14.20
N VAL A 113 7.46 -18.65 -15.40
CA VAL A 113 8.03 -17.47 -16.07
C VAL A 113 7.03 -17.04 -17.13
N ALA A 114 6.61 -15.78 -17.10
CA ALA A 114 5.82 -15.16 -18.16
C ALA A 114 6.66 -14.06 -18.80
N ALA A 115 6.63 -13.98 -20.13
CA ALA A 115 7.13 -12.81 -20.84
C ALA A 115 5.99 -11.81 -20.98
N ASN A 116 6.30 -10.55 -20.71
CA ASN A 116 5.45 -9.39 -20.98
C ASN A 116 5.40 -9.07 -22.47
#